data_AF-A0A2V9TWV9-F1
#
_entry.id   AF-A0A2V9TWV9-F1
#
_cell.length_a   1.000
_cell.length_b   1.000
_cell.length_c   1.000
_cell.angle_alpha   90.00
_cell.angle_beta   90.00
_cell.angle_gamma   90.00
#
_symmetry.space_group_name_H-M   'P 1'
#
loop_
_entity.id
_entity.type
_entity.pdbx_description
1 polymer ?
#
loop_
_entity_poly.entity_id
_entity_poly.type
_entity_poly.pdbx_seq_one_letter_code
_entity_poly.pdbx_strand_id
1 'polypeptide(L)' 'MKDPKGQTYKGVRQQFVKIDGSRGDQVAVVSGVNPGDEVVTSGVFKLRNGAAVNVNNKVQPGDNPAPKPQDS' A
#
# COMPACT_ATOMS: atom_id res chain seq x y z
N MET A 1 -10.79 6.80 10.19
CA MET A 1 -11.56 5.95 11.13
C MET A 1 -11.71 6.71 12.45
N LYS A 2 -12.57 6.27 13.37
CA LYS A 2 -12.78 6.93 14.68
C LYS A 2 -12.45 5.98 15.82
N ASP A 3 -11.78 6.48 16.85
CA ASP A 3 -11.50 5.72 18.06
C ASP A 3 -12.75 5.65 18.97
N PRO A 4 -12.72 4.89 20.09
CA PRO A 4 -13.84 4.83 21.04
C PRO A 4 -14.24 6.18 21.65
N LYS A 5 -13.37 7.19 21.60
CA LYS A 5 -13.61 8.56 22.07
C LYS A 5 -14.12 9.48 20.95
N GLY A 6 -14.33 8.96 19.74
CA GLY A 6 -14.80 9.70 18.57
C GLY A 6 -13.72 10.48 17.82
N GLN A 7 -12.45 10.39 18.22
CA GLN A 7 -11.34 11.10 17.57
C GLN A 7 -10.98 10.43 16.24
N THR A 8 -10.80 11.25 15.21
CA THR A 8 -10.49 10.75 13.86
C THR A 8 -9.01 10.40 13.75
N TYR A 9 -8.71 9.25 13.14
CA TYR A 9 -7.36 8.79 12.86
C TYR A 9 -7.23 8.18 11.46
N LYS A 10 -6.00 8.18 10.91
CA LYS A 10 -5.63 7.43 9.70
C LYS A 10 -5.58 5.95 10.06
N GLY A 11 -6.57 5.20 9.60
CA GLY A 11 -6.67 3.76 9.81
C GLY A 11 -6.50 2.99 8.52
N VAL A 12 -6.03 1.76 8.60
CA VAL A 12 -5.83 0.88 7.46
C VAL A 12 -6.90 -0.21 7.38
N ARG A 13 -7.08 -0.77 6.18
CA ARG A 13 -7.89 -1.95 5.94
C ARG A 13 -7.16 -2.85 4.95
N GLN A 14 -7.36 -4.15 5.08
CA GLN A 14 -7.01 -5.11 4.05
C GLN A 14 -7.98 -4.94 2.89
N GLN A 15 -7.45 -5.00 1.68
CA GLN A 15 -8.23 -4.89 0.46
C GLN A 15 -7.82 -5.99 -0.51
N PHE A 16 -8.82 -6.72 -1.01
CA PHE A 16 -8.61 -7.65 -2.11
C PHE A 16 -8.57 -6.89 -3.42
N VAL A 17 -7.59 -7.23 -4.25
CA VAL A 17 -7.34 -6.59 -5.53
C VAL A 17 -7.15 -7.63 -6.62
N LYS A 18 -7.40 -7.25 -7.86
CA LYS A 18 -7.03 -8.04 -9.03
C LYS A 18 -5.70 -7.52 -9.56
N ILE A 19 -4.75 -8.44 -9.75
CA ILE A 19 -3.43 -8.15 -10.32
C ILE A 19 -3.32 -8.61 -11.76
N ASP A 20 -2.42 -7.99 -12.53
CA ASP A 20 -2.15 -8.37 -13.93
C ASP A 20 -0.65 -8.26 -14.27
N GLY A 21 0.10 -9.32 -13.98
CA GLY A 21 1.53 -9.40 -14.26
C GLY A 21 2.42 -8.54 -13.36
N SER A 22 3.72 -8.59 -13.63
CA SER A 22 4.76 -7.85 -12.92
C SER A 22 5.87 -7.38 -13.88
N ARG A 23 6.57 -6.32 -13.47
CA ARG A 23 7.77 -5.78 -14.14
C ARG A 23 8.81 -5.44 -13.07
N GLY A 24 9.84 -6.28 -12.93
CA GLY A 24 10.74 -6.20 -11.77
C GLY A 24 9.94 -6.29 -10.47
N ASP A 25 10.14 -5.33 -9.57
CA ASP A 25 9.42 -5.23 -8.29
C ASP A 25 8.02 -4.60 -8.39
N GLN A 26 7.59 -4.19 -9.60
CA GLN A 26 6.26 -3.62 -9.81
C GLN A 26 5.24 -4.71 -10.11
N VAL A 27 4.06 -4.59 -9.51
CA VAL A 27 2.90 -5.44 -9.77
C VAL A 27 1.76 -4.57 -10.26
N ALA A 28 1.14 -4.91 -11.38
CA ALA A 28 0.01 -4.14 -11.88
C ALA A 28 -1.24 -4.50 -11.08
N VAL A 29 -1.96 -3.48 -10.58
CA VAL A 29 -3.28 -3.63 -9.96
C VAL A 29 -4.33 -3.10 -10.93
N VAL A 30 -5.17 -3.99 -11.45
CA VAL A 30 -6.18 -3.65 -12.47
C VAL A 30 -7.56 -3.41 -11.90
N SER A 31 -7.84 -3.85 -10.66
CA SER A 31 -9.05 -3.50 -9.94
C SER A 31 -8.92 -3.69 -8.43
N GLY A 32 -9.83 -3.07 -7.67
CA GLY A 32 -9.91 -3.19 -6.22
C GLY A 32 -9.31 -2.01 -5.44
N VAL A 33 -8.80 -0.99 -6.11
CA VAL A 33 -8.41 0.31 -5.51
C VAL A 33 -8.94 1.45 -6.36
N ASN A 34 -9.16 2.61 -5.76
CA ASN A 34 -9.63 3.81 -6.44
C ASN A 34 -8.50 4.84 -6.61
N PRO A 35 -8.61 5.76 -7.59
CA PRO A 35 -7.72 6.90 -7.67
C PRO A 35 -7.71 7.70 -6.35
N GLY A 36 -6.51 7.97 -5.84
CA GLY A 36 -6.31 8.66 -4.55
C GLY A 36 -6.23 7.75 -3.33
N ASP A 37 -6.45 6.44 -3.47
CA ASP A 37 -6.18 5.48 -2.38
C ASP A 37 -4.67 5.40 -2.10
N GLU A 38 -4.30 5.37 -0.82
CA GLU A 38 -2.92 5.14 -0.37
C GLU A 38 -2.69 3.66 -0.06
N VAL A 39 -1.64 3.08 -0.64
CA VAL A 39 -1.27 1.67 -0.45
C VAL A 39 -0.06 1.57 0.47
N VAL A 40 -0.14 0.67 1.46
CA VAL A 40 0.97 0.42 2.38
C VAL A 40 1.98 -0.52 1.74
N THR A 41 3.24 -0.09 1.62
CA THR A 41 4.33 -0.88 1.04
C THR A 41 5.30 -1.44 2.08
N SER A 42 5.26 -0.95 3.33
CA SER A 42 6.19 -1.32 4.40
C SER A 42 5.48 -1.49 5.75
N GLY A 43 5.96 -2.42 6.58
CA GLY A 43 5.39 -2.69 7.90
C GLY A 43 4.06 -3.46 7.88
N VAL A 44 3.64 -3.97 6.71
CA VAL A 44 2.35 -4.66 6.50
C VAL A 44 2.10 -5.82 7.48
N PHE A 45 3.15 -6.54 7.88
CA PHE A 45 3.05 -7.67 8.82
C PHE A 45 2.56 -7.28 10.22
N LYS A 46 2.67 -6.00 10.59
CA LYS A 46 2.21 -5.48 11.88
C LYS A 46 0.77 -4.97 11.83
N LEU A 47 0.17 -4.89 10.64
CA LEU A 47 -1.12 -4.25 10.46
C LEU A 47 -2.29 -5.23 10.58
N ARG A 48 -3.39 -4.71 11.12
CA ARG A 48 -4.71 -5.34 11.17
C ARG A 48 -5.73 -4.32 10.71
N ASN A 49 -6.91 -4.76 10.27
CA ASN A 49 -8.01 -3.86 9.94
C ASN A 49 -8.31 -2.93 11.13
N GLY A 50 -8.39 -1.63 10.86
CA GLY A 50 -8.62 -0.63 11.90
C GLY A 50 -7.37 -0.12 12.60
N ALA A 51 -6.18 -0.68 12.34
CA ALA A 51 -4.94 -0.23 12.98
C ALA A 51 -4.66 1.24 12.62
N ALA A 52 -4.36 2.05 13.64
CA ALA A 52 -3.94 3.42 13.46
C ALA A 52 -2.52 3.46 12.92
N VAL A 53 -2.27 4.30 11.92
CA VAL A 53 -0.96 4.43 11.28
C VAL A 53 -0.53 5.89 11.16
N ASN A 54 0.78 6.09 11.15
CA ASN A 54 1.39 7.33 10.73
C ASN A 54 2.05 7.10 9.36
N VAL A 55 1.85 8.02 8.43
CA VAL A 55 2.34 7.90 7.05
C VAL A 55 3.75 8.47 6.97
N ASN A 56 4.69 7.65 6.49
CA ASN A 56 6.07 8.07 6.24
C ASN A 56 6.48 7.71 4.82
N ASN A 57 6.52 8.73 3.96
CA ASN A 57 6.87 8.61 2.54
C ASN A 57 8.30 9.06 2.23
N LYS A 58 9.19 9.16 3.23
CA LYS A 58 10.59 9.58 3.00
C LYS A 58 11.38 8.58 2.14
N VAL A 59 10.98 7.31 2.16
CA VAL A 59 11.56 6.24 1.34
C VAL A 59 10.40 5.52 0.66
N GLN A 60 10.43 5.44 -0.67
CA GLN A 60 9.38 4.84 -1.48
C GLN A 60 9.98 3.79 -2.42
N PRO A 61 9.24 2.72 -2.76
CA PRO A 61 9.64 1.82 -3.84
C PRO A 61 9.79 2.57 -5.17
N GLY A 62 10.73 2.14 -6.01
CA GLY A 62 10.90 2.72 -7.34
C GLY A 62 9.74 2.39 -8.30
N ASP A 63 9.43 3.32 -9.19
CA ASP A 63 8.30 3.26 -10.13
C ASP A 63 8.74 3.28 -11.62
N ASN A 64 10.00 2.97 -11.91
CA ASN A 64 10.55 2.95 -13.27
C ASN A 64 9.85 1.90 -14.18
N PRO A 65 9.20 2.29 -15.29
CA PRO A 65 8.47 1.36 -16.18
C PRO A 65 9.37 0.37 -16.94
N ALA A 66 10.69 0.60 -16.98
CA ALA A 66 11.69 -0.31 -17.54
C ALA A 66 12.76 -0.64 -16.47
N PRO A 67 12.42 -1.45 -15.45
CA PRO A 67 13.35 -1.76 -14.37
C PRO A 67 14.53 -2.57 -14.90
N LYS A 68 15.70 -2.40 -14.27
CA LYS A 68 16.89 -3.25 -14.46
C LYS A 68 17.18 -3.95 -13.14
N PRO A 69 16.58 -5.13 -12.88
CA PRO A 69 16.84 -5.89 -11.66
C PRO A 69 18.33 -6.21 -11.55
N GLN A 70 18.90 -6.07 -10.36
CA GLN A 70 20.31 -6.41 -10.12
C GLN A 70 20.52 -7.94 -10.03
N ASP A 71 19.47 -8.67 -9.68
CA ASP A 71 19.44 -10.13 -9.64
C ASP A 71 18.36 -10.62 -10.63
N SER A 72 18.72 -11.53 -11.54
CA SER A 72 17.82 -12.19 -12.52
C SER A 72 17.84 -13.71 -12.34
#